data_AF-A0A0E0GD75-F1
#
_entry.id   AF-A0A0E0GD75-F1
#
_cell.length_a   1.000
_cell.length_b   1.000
_cell.length_c   1.000
_cell.angle_alpha   90.00
_cell.angle_beta   90.00
_cell.angle_gamma   90.00
#
_symmetry.space_group_name_H-M   'P 1'
#
loop_
_entity.id
_entity.type
_entity.pdbx_description
1 polymer ?
#
loop_
_entity_poly.entity_id
_entity_poly.type
_entity_poly.pdbx_seq_one_letter_code
_entity_poly.pdbx_strand_id
1 'polypeptide(L)'
;MGECGGGEYRCWEELLPDALGLVFRNLPLREVLTVVPRVCKSWSRVVAGPYCWQEIDIEEWRQQQGKPEQLVRMVEMLVARSCGSCRRISVSGLPGDPLFSFIGDHARALRTLEIPRSEISDAAVESVAPRLPNVTFLDISSCTKIGARALEAFGKNCKSLVGLRRVMHPTDVAGKACQRDEARAIACTMPRLRHLEMGYMVIATDAVLDILARCRDLRFLDLRGCWAVDDKFLQERHPGLRVLGPGVDDCFENSYLEECSDYSDDSSIYSWELMEDDDDDYYAVGSDDEAIWDDGQGLENLEVRFYGGGFSESYAGFDWPPSP
;
A
#
# COMPACT_ATOMS: atom_id res chain seq x y z
N MET A 1 6.33 54.05 -6.07
CA MET A 1 5.13 54.24 -5.22
C MET A 1 3.92 54.07 -6.12
N GLY A 2 3.31 52.90 -6.10
CA GLY A 2 2.02 52.65 -6.75
C GLY A 2 1.05 52.29 -5.64
N GLU A 3 0.03 53.12 -5.45
CA GLU A 3 -0.94 53.04 -4.37
C GLU A 3 -1.87 51.83 -4.58
N CYS A 4 -1.91 50.92 -3.61
CA CYS A 4 -2.89 49.85 -3.54
C CYS A 4 -4.25 50.45 -3.16
N GLY A 5 -5.10 50.67 -4.15
CA GLY A 5 -6.50 51.05 -3.95
C GLY A 5 -7.32 49.92 -3.33
N GLY A 6 -7.72 50.10 -2.07
CA GLY A 6 -9.14 50.11 -1.66
C GLY A 6 -10.03 48.88 -1.87
N GLY A 7 -9.50 47.69 -2.12
CA GLY A 7 -10.25 46.43 -1.99
C GLY A 7 -9.46 45.45 -1.13
N GLU A 8 -10.10 44.76 -0.19
CA GLU A 8 -9.51 43.64 0.55
C GLU A 8 -9.28 42.45 -0.40
N TYR A 9 -8.41 42.62 -1.39
CA TYR A 9 -7.92 41.52 -2.20
C TYR A 9 -6.99 40.71 -1.33
N ARG A 10 -7.46 39.54 -0.89
CA ARG A 10 -6.64 38.59 -0.14
C ARG A 10 -5.51 38.10 -1.06
N CYS A 11 -4.28 38.50 -0.77
CA CYS A 11 -3.08 38.04 -1.46
C CYS A 11 -2.73 36.61 -1.03
N TRP A 12 -3.49 35.62 -1.51
CA TRP A 12 -3.26 34.20 -1.22
C TRP A 12 -1.88 33.69 -1.68
N GLU A 13 -1.21 34.43 -2.56
CA GLU A 13 0.15 34.13 -3.02
C GLU A 13 1.25 34.48 -2.00
N GLU A 14 0.96 35.39 -1.06
CA GLU A 14 1.88 35.86 -0.01
C GLU A 14 1.75 35.05 1.29
N LEU A 15 0.85 34.06 1.32
CA LEU A 15 0.76 33.11 2.42
C LEU A 15 2.07 32.36 2.59
N LEU A 16 2.39 32.04 3.84
CA LEU A 16 3.57 31.27 4.16
C LEU A 16 3.52 29.89 3.46
N PRO A 17 4.66 29.39 2.92
CA PRO A 17 4.73 28.12 2.21
C PRO A 17 4.22 26.92 3.00
N ASP A 18 4.36 26.94 4.33
CA ASP A 18 3.85 25.90 5.22
C ASP A 18 2.32 25.91 5.23
N ALA A 19 1.68 27.06 5.43
CA ALA A 19 0.23 27.22 5.41
C ALA A 19 -0.38 26.77 4.07
N LEU A 20 0.24 27.16 2.94
CA LEU A 20 -0.18 26.70 1.61
C LEU A 20 -0.03 25.18 1.47
N GLY A 21 1.08 24.60 1.94
CA GLY A 21 1.25 23.15 1.97
C GLY A 21 0.18 22.44 2.79
N LEU A 22 -0.24 23.01 3.93
CA LEU A 22 -1.33 22.45 4.75
C LEU A 22 -2.69 22.52 4.07
N VAL A 23 -2.91 23.50 3.19
CA VAL A 23 -4.13 23.60 2.38
C VAL A 23 -4.08 22.57 1.25
N PHE A 24 -2.99 22.53 0.48
CA PHE A 24 -2.87 21.68 -0.70
C PHE A 24 -2.95 20.18 -0.39
N ARG A 25 -2.49 19.73 0.79
CA ARG A 25 -2.63 18.31 1.17
C ARG A 25 -4.08 17.83 1.32
N ASN A 26 -5.07 18.73 1.38
CA ASN A 26 -6.48 18.33 1.39
C ASN A 26 -7.04 18.15 -0.03
N LEU A 27 -6.24 18.42 -1.06
CA LEU A 27 -6.62 18.19 -2.45
C LEU A 27 -6.15 16.79 -2.89
N PRO A 28 -6.83 16.18 -3.87
CA PRO A 28 -6.38 14.91 -4.45
C PRO A 28 -4.95 15.02 -4.99
N LEU A 29 -4.17 13.94 -4.85
CA LEU A 29 -2.77 13.89 -5.30
C LEU A 29 -2.61 14.39 -6.75
N ARG A 30 -3.56 14.02 -7.62
CA ARG A 30 -3.61 14.45 -9.02
C ARG A 30 -3.66 15.97 -9.16
N GLU A 31 -4.48 16.65 -8.37
CA GLU A 31 -4.64 18.11 -8.45
C GLU A 31 -3.42 18.83 -7.90
N VAL A 32 -2.85 18.33 -6.79
CA VAL A 32 -1.60 18.86 -6.22
C VAL A 32 -0.47 18.79 -7.23
N LEU A 33 -0.39 17.72 -8.02
CA LEU A 33 0.67 17.55 -9.02
C LEU A 33 0.43 18.29 -10.34
N THR A 34 -0.82 18.58 -10.71
CA THR A 34 -1.15 19.09 -12.07
C THR A 34 -1.76 20.48 -12.10
N VAL A 35 -2.65 20.81 -11.16
CA VAL A 35 -3.42 22.06 -11.15
C VAL A 35 -2.70 23.11 -10.30
N VAL A 36 -2.38 22.75 -9.05
CA VAL A 36 -1.77 23.68 -8.07
C VAL A 36 -0.47 24.33 -8.61
N PRO A 37 0.46 23.61 -9.26
CA PRO A 37 1.69 24.21 -9.77
C PRO A 37 1.47 25.17 -10.95
N ARG A 38 0.30 25.12 -11.59
CA ARG A 38 -0.05 25.97 -12.74
C ARG A 38 -0.73 27.27 -12.35
N VAL A 39 -1.14 27.43 -11.08
CA VAL A 39 -1.81 28.64 -10.59
C VAL A 39 -0.84 29.81 -10.59
N CYS A 40 0.30 29.69 -9.89
CA CYS A 40 1.35 30.70 -9.90
C CYS A 40 2.71 30.11 -9.50
N LYS A 41 3.79 30.89 -9.69
CA LYS A 41 5.17 30.47 -9.35
C LYS A 41 5.35 30.18 -7.86
N SER A 42 4.65 30.89 -6.98
CA SER A 42 4.71 30.68 -5.53
C SER A 42 4.18 29.28 -5.19
N TRP A 43 2.99 28.94 -5.69
CA TRP A 43 2.35 27.64 -5.44
C TRP A 43 3.15 26.48 -6.07
N SER A 44 3.71 26.69 -7.26
CA SER A 44 4.63 25.74 -7.89
C SER A 44 5.83 25.40 -7.00
N ARG A 45 6.44 26.40 -6.36
CA ARG A 45 7.56 26.19 -5.41
C ARG A 45 7.12 25.46 -4.14
N VAL A 46 5.92 25.74 -3.64
CA VAL A 46 5.37 25.04 -2.46
C VAL A 46 5.16 23.55 -2.76
N VAL A 47 4.63 23.21 -3.93
CA VAL A 47 4.46 21.82 -4.37
C VAL A 47 5.80 21.13 -4.62
N ALA A 48 6.82 21.85 -5.10
CA ALA A 48 8.17 21.29 -5.23
C ALA A 48 8.88 21.10 -3.87
N GLY A 49 8.39 21.76 -2.81
CA GLY A 49 8.96 21.72 -1.48
C GLY A 49 8.36 20.64 -0.57
N PRO A 50 8.88 20.52 0.67
CA PRO A 50 8.58 19.40 1.56
C PRO A 50 7.19 19.43 2.20
N TYR A 51 6.58 20.61 2.32
CA TYR A 51 5.36 20.79 3.12
C TYR A 51 4.14 20.03 2.58
N CYS A 52 4.06 19.83 1.25
CA CYS A 52 2.98 19.07 0.63
C CYS A 52 3.13 17.55 0.82
N TRP A 53 4.33 17.06 1.15
CA TRP A 53 4.70 15.64 1.09
C TRP A 53 5.05 15.04 2.44
N GLN A 54 4.51 15.63 3.52
CA GLN A 54 4.58 15.01 4.85
C GLN A 54 3.72 13.75 4.93
N GLU A 55 2.66 13.68 4.13
CA GLU A 55 1.78 12.53 4.02
C GLU A 55 1.63 12.21 2.54
N ILE A 56 2.07 11.02 2.14
CA ILE A 56 2.04 10.54 0.76
C ILE A 56 1.06 9.37 0.70
N ASP A 57 -0.01 9.53 -0.05
CA ASP A 57 -0.99 8.49 -0.31
C ASP A 57 -1.18 8.33 -1.82
N ILE A 58 -0.82 7.16 -2.35
CA ILE A 58 -0.81 6.88 -3.79
C ILE A 58 -1.90 5.86 -4.15
N GLU A 59 -2.74 5.43 -3.19
CA GLU A 59 -3.74 4.39 -3.46
C GLU A 59 -4.77 4.78 -4.51
N GLU A 60 -5.27 6.01 -4.44
CA GLU A 60 -6.22 6.53 -5.43
C GLU A 60 -5.61 6.56 -6.84
N TRP A 61 -4.32 6.87 -6.94
CA TRP A 61 -3.62 6.96 -8.21
C TRP A 61 -3.33 5.58 -8.81
N ARG A 62 -2.99 4.59 -7.98
CA ARG A 62 -2.81 3.18 -8.34
C ARG A 62 -4.05 2.59 -9.04
N GLN A 63 -5.24 2.91 -8.54
CA GLN A 63 -6.50 2.41 -9.12
C GLN A 63 -6.72 2.93 -10.56
N GLN A 64 -6.12 4.06 -10.91
CA GLN A 64 -6.31 4.73 -12.19
C GLN A 64 -5.19 4.43 -13.20
N GLN A 65 -3.99 4.07 -12.75
CA GLN A 65 -2.81 3.88 -13.61
C GLN A 65 -2.17 2.49 -13.40
N GLY A 66 -2.18 1.68 -14.45
CA GLY A 66 -1.86 0.25 -14.38
C GLY A 66 -0.39 -0.16 -14.51
N LYS A 67 0.58 0.77 -14.61
CA LYS A 67 1.99 0.40 -14.84
C LYS A 67 2.87 0.53 -13.59
N PRO A 68 3.60 -0.54 -13.19
CA PRO A 68 4.45 -0.52 -11.99
C PRO A 68 5.62 0.46 -12.09
N GLU A 69 6.19 0.67 -13.28
CA GLU A 69 7.32 1.60 -13.50
C GLU A 69 6.96 3.05 -13.16
N GLN A 70 5.73 3.46 -13.43
CA GLN A 70 5.26 4.81 -13.13
C GLN A 70 5.09 5.01 -11.63
N LEU A 71 4.70 3.95 -10.90
CA LEU A 71 4.66 4.00 -9.44
C LEU A 71 6.05 4.24 -8.86
N VAL A 72 7.06 3.50 -9.32
CA VAL A 72 8.44 3.65 -8.82
C VAL A 72 8.88 5.10 -8.94
N ARG A 73 8.79 5.66 -10.14
CA ARG A 73 9.15 7.06 -10.41
C ARG A 73 8.34 8.04 -9.56
N MET A 74 7.05 7.77 -9.35
CA MET A 74 6.20 8.64 -8.55
C MET A 74 6.60 8.61 -7.07
N VAL A 75 6.78 7.43 -6.49
CA VAL A 75 7.21 7.27 -5.09
C VAL A 75 8.56 7.94 -4.88
N GLU A 76 9.55 7.67 -5.74
CA GLU A 76 10.87 8.27 -5.65
C GLU A 76 10.80 9.80 -5.69
N MET A 77 10.03 10.35 -6.64
CA MET A 77 9.86 11.80 -6.80
C MET A 77 9.20 12.44 -5.57
N LEU A 78 8.12 11.85 -5.05
CA LEU A 78 7.41 12.40 -3.89
C LEU A 78 8.22 12.30 -2.60
N VAL A 79 8.88 11.16 -2.38
CA VAL A 79 9.75 10.95 -1.21
C VAL A 79 10.97 11.88 -1.28
N ALA A 80 11.58 12.08 -2.45
CA ALA A 80 12.66 13.04 -2.63
C ALA A 80 12.21 14.48 -2.31
N ARG A 81 11.04 14.89 -2.81
CA ARG A 81 10.47 16.23 -2.51
C ARG A 81 10.16 16.43 -1.03
N SER A 82 9.83 15.36 -0.31
CA SER A 82 9.60 15.43 1.15
C SER A 82 10.84 15.87 1.93
N CYS A 83 12.05 15.74 1.37
CA CYS A 83 13.32 16.13 1.99
C CYS A 83 13.47 15.62 3.44
N GLY A 84 13.08 14.37 3.70
CA GLY A 84 13.18 13.76 5.03
C GLY A 84 12.08 14.14 6.01
N SER A 85 11.11 14.97 5.61
CA SER A 85 9.97 15.37 6.45
C SER A 85 8.76 14.45 6.34
N CYS A 86 8.82 13.41 5.51
CA CYS A 86 7.73 12.45 5.33
C CYS A 86 7.42 11.69 6.63
N ARG A 87 6.15 11.70 7.02
CA ARG A 87 5.61 11.10 8.25
C ARG A 87 4.67 9.94 7.97
N ARG A 88 3.95 9.96 6.84
CA ARG A 88 3.07 8.87 6.40
C ARG A 88 3.34 8.54 4.95
N ILE A 89 3.48 7.25 4.64
CA ILE A 89 3.52 6.71 3.28
C ILE A 89 2.50 5.58 3.20
N SER A 90 1.59 5.67 2.23
CA SER A 90 0.59 4.66 1.89
C SER A 90 0.70 4.32 0.40
N VAL A 91 1.21 3.12 0.12
CA VAL A 91 1.50 2.63 -1.23
C VAL A 91 1.29 1.11 -1.33
N SER A 92 0.26 0.68 -2.04
CA SER A 92 0.05 -0.74 -2.29
C SER A 92 0.91 -1.25 -3.43
N GLY A 93 1.30 -2.51 -3.34
CA GLY A 93 1.92 -3.25 -4.45
C GLY A 93 3.37 -2.89 -4.70
N LEU A 94 4.08 -2.36 -3.69
CA LEU A 94 5.41 -1.79 -3.88
C LEU A 94 6.35 -2.80 -4.57
N PRO A 95 6.88 -2.47 -5.77
CA PRO A 95 7.64 -3.42 -6.57
C PRO A 95 9.06 -3.55 -6.02
N GLY A 96 9.30 -4.63 -5.27
CA GLY A 96 10.63 -5.08 -4.91
C GLY A 96 11.35 -4.29 -3.81
N ASP A 97 12.49 -4.86 -3.42
CA ASP A 97 13.35 -4.38 -2.34
C ASP A 97 14.08 -3.03 -2.59
N PRO A 98 14.46 -2.66 -3.84
CA PRO A 98 15.17 -1.40 -4.08
C PRO A 98 14.37 -0.14 -3.71
N LEU A 99 13.09 -0.11 -4.08
CA LEU A 99 12.23 1.04 -3.77
C LEU A 99 11.95 1.14 -2.26
N PHE A 100 11.81 0.00 -1.58
CA PHE A 100 11.68 -0.02 -0.13
C PHE A 100 12.95 0.50 0.56
N SER A 101 14.12 0.14 0.04
CA SER A 101 15.40 0.66 0.51
C SER A 101 15.51 2.18 0.32
N PHE A 102 15.09 2.68 -0.86
CA PHE A 102 15.03 4.11 -1.14
C PHE A 102 14.17 4.87 -0.12
N ILE A 103 12.99 4.34 0.23
CA ILE A 103 12.12 4.92 1.28
C ILE A 103 12.87 4.95 2.62
N GLY A 104 13.53 3.84 3.00
CA GLY A 104 14.32 3.76 4.22
C GLY A 104 15.41 4.84 4.32
N ASP A 105 16.07 5.16 3.22
CA ASP A 105 17.15 6.14 3.20
C ASP A 105 16.65 7.59 3.29
N HIS A 106 15.50 7.89 2.69
CA HIS A 106 15.00 9.25 2.51
C HIS A 106 13.85 9.63 3.47
N ALA A 107 13.20 8.69 4.15
CA ALA A 107 12.04 8.93 5.01
C ALA A 107 12.30 8.59 6.50
N ARG A 108 13.37 9.11 7.09
CA ARG A 108 13.75 8.81 8.50
C ARG A 108 12.77 9.34 9.56
N ALA A 109 11.91 10.30 9.19
CA ALA A 109 10.87 10.86 10.06
C ALA A 109 9.55 10.06 10.01
N LEU A 110 9.51 8.93 9.28
CA LEU A 110 8.30 8.15 9.05
C LEU A 110 7.71 7.62 10.36
N ARG A 111 6.41 7.80 10.51
CA ARG A 111 5.59 7.35 11.65
C ARG A 111 4.55 6.32 11.24
N THR A 112 4.06 6.40 10.01
CA THR A 112 3.05 5.50 9.46
C THR A 112 3.56 4.95 8.14
N LEU A 113 3.72 3.62 8.05
CA LEU A 113 4.14 2.93 6.85
C LEU A 113 3.06 1.92 6.47
N GLU A 114 2.40 2.16 5.34
CA GLU A 114 1.33 1.31 4.82
C GLU A 114 1.74 0.83 3.42
N ILE A 115 2.07 -0.44 3.31
CA ILE A 115 2.61 -1.06 2.09
C ILE A 115 1.93 -2.40 1.77
N PRO A 116 0.60 -2.47 1.71
CA PRO A 116 -0.10 -3.74 1.50
C PRO A 116 0.16 -4.31 0.09
N ARG A 117 0.14 -5.64 -0.05
CA ARG A 117 0.39 -6.39 -1.30
C ARG A 117 1.77 -6.15 -1.91
N SER A 118 2.75 -5.75 -1.11
CA SER A 118 4.08 -5.40 -1.60
C SER A 118 5.02 -6.60 -1.70
N GLU A 119 5.91 -6.57 -2.69
CA GLU A 119 6.85 -7.64 -3.00
C GLU A 119 8.20 -7.44 -2.28
N ILE A 120 8.14 -7.29 -0.94
CA ILE A 120 9.30 -6.96 -0.10
C ILE A 120 9.77 -8.21 0.63
N SER A 121 11.07 -8.50 0.57
CA SER A 121 11.68 -9.65 1.24
C SER A 121 12.03 -9.39 2.70
N ASP A 122 12.13 -10.46 3.48
CA ASP A 122 12.66 -10.40 4.86
C ASP A 122 14.05 -9.74 4.92
N ALA A 123 14.93 -10.02 3.95
CA ALA A 123 16.28 -9.46 3.90
C ALA A 123 16.26 -7.93 3.71
N ALA A 124 15.36 -7.43 2.86
CA ALA A 124 15.18 -6.00 2.69
C ALA A 124 14.68 -5.34 3.98
N VAL A 125 13.70 -5.95 4.66
CA VAL A 125 13.22 -5.46 5.97
C VAL A 125 14.33 -5.44 7.00
N GLU A 126 15.13 -6.49 7.12
CA GLU A 126 16.27 -6.54 8.05
C GLU A 126 17.27 -5.39 7.80
N SER A 127 17.51 -5.04 6.53
CA SER A 127 18.41 -3.94 6.17
C SER A 127 17.79 -2.54 6.35
N VAL A 128 16.47 -2.41 6.21
CA VAL A 128 15.76 -1.11 6.20
C VAL A 128 15.22 -0.73 7.57
N ALA A 129 14.72 -1.67 8.36
CA ALA A 129 14.09 -1.41 9.65
C ALA A 129 14.94 -0.54 10.60
N PRO A 130 16.29 -0.68 10.68
CA PRO A 130 17.13 0.21 11.51
C PRO A 130 17.07 1.70 11.13
N ARG A 131 16.72 2.00 9.86
CA ARG A 131 16.60 3.38 9.34
C ARG A 131 15.23 4.01 9.62
N LEU A 132 14.27 3.24 10.14
CA LEU A 132 12.88 3.63 10.40
C LEU A 132 12.50 3.59 11.90
N PRO A 133 13.29 4.17 12.83
CA PRO A 133 13.08 3.98 14.27
C PRO A 133 11.79 4.63 14.81
N ASN A 134 11.21 5.58 14.06
CA ASN A 134 10.07 6.39 14.48
C ASN A 134 8.71 5.81 14.08
N VAL A 135 8.69 4.65 13.42
CA VAL A 135 7.44 4.03 12.96
C VAL A 135 6.58 3.63 14.16
N THR A 136 5.34 4.11 14.14
CA THR A 136 4.29 3.90 15.15
C THR A 136 3.15 3.03 14.64
N PHE A 137 2.90 3.05 13.33
CA PHE A 137 1.89 2.22 12.68
C PHE A 137 2.48 1.57 11.43
N LEU A 138 2.23 0.27 11.27
CA LEU A 138 2.70 -0.54 10.15
C LEU A 138 1.56 -1.36 9.55
N ASP A 139 1.30 -1.21 8.26
CA ASP A 139 0.43 -2.11 7.48
C ASP A 139 1.26 -2.84 6.42
N ILE A 140 1.34 -4.17 6.56
CA ILE A 140 2.04 -5.11 5.68
C ILE A 140 1.09 -6.25 5.26
N SER A 141 -0.19 -5.92 5.12
CA SER A 141 -1.23 -6.86 4.71
C SER A 141 -0.97 -7.41 3.31
N SER A 142 -1.24 -8.70 3.09
CA SER A 142 -0.99 -9.42 1.84
C SER A 142 0.45 -9.33 1.31
N CYS A 143 1.43 -9.02 2.15
CA CYS A 143 2.85 -9.13 1.78
C CYS A 143 3.30 -10.58 1.95
N THR A 144 3.31 -11.36 0.87
CA THR A 144 3.56 -12.82 0.91
C THR A 144 5.01 -13.20 1.18
N LYS A 145 5.96 -12.30 0.91
CA LYS A 145 7.42 -12.46 1.11
C LYS A 145 7.94 -11.96 2.46
N ILE A 146 7.08 -11.31 3.24
CA ILE A 146 7.35 -10.91 4.62
C ILE A 146 6.95 -12.06 5.54
N GLY A 147 7.83 -12.47 6.43
CA GLY A 147 7.60 -13.52 7.42
C GLY A 147 8.07 -13.13 8.82
N ALA A 148 8.35 -14.14 9.65
CA ALA A 148 8.72 -13.96 11.05
C ALA A 148 10.00 -13.12 11.23
N ARG A 149 10.98 -13.25 10.32
CA ARG A 149 12.24 -12.50 10.39
C ARG A 149 12.04 -11.00 10.15
N ALA A 150 11.26 -10.62 9.14
CA ALA A 150 10.87 -9.22 8.93
C ALA A 150 10.12 -8.64 10.12
N LEU A 151 9.14 -9.37 10.66
CA LEU A 151 8.39 -8.93 11.85
C LEU A 151 9.33 -8.73 13.04
N GLU A 152 10.26 -9.66 13.26
CA GLU A 152 11.25 -9.53 14.32
C GLU A 152 12.15 -8.31 14.11
N ALA A 153 12.59 -8.05 12.87
CA ALA A 153 13.39 -6.88 12.52
C ALA A 153 12.63 -5.56 12.75
N PHE A 154 11.36 -5.48 12.34
CA PHE A 154 10.52 -4.32 12.65
C PHE A 154 10.37 -4.13 14.16
N GLY A 155 10.02 -5.16 14.92
CA GLY A 155 9.86 -5.03 16.38
C GLY A 155 11.18 -4.74 17.11
N LYS A 156 12.32 -5.22 16.60
CA LYS A 156 13.65 -4.91 17.17
C LYS A 156 14.04 -3.45 16.94
N ASN A 157 13.68 -2.83 15.82
CA ASN A 157 14.15 -1.49 15.46
C ASN A 157 13.10 -0.38 15.68
N CYS A 158 11.82 -0.67 15.46
CA CYS A 158 10.71 0.29 15.59
C CYS A 158 10.09 0.25 16.99
N LYS A 159 10.79 0.78 18.00
CA LYS A 159 10.39 0.68 19.43
C LYS A 159 9.16 1.51 19.82
N SER A 160 8.68 2.34 18.90
CA SER A 160 7.49 3.18 19.05
C SER A 160 6.25 2.56 18.39
N LEU A 161 6.35 1.34 17.87
CA LEU A 161 5.24 0.66 17.20
C LEU A 161 4.09 0.39 18.17
N VAL A 162 2.93 0.95 17.86
CA VAL A 162 1.68 0.83 18.62
C VAL A 162 0.56 0.18 17.81
N GLY A 163 0.65 0.21 16.48
CA GLY A 163 -0.30 -0.43 15.58
C GLY A 163 0.39 -1.33 14.56
N LEU A 164 -0.12 -2.55 14.39
CA LEU A 164 0.33 -3.48 13.36
C LEU A 164 -0.88 -4.07 12.64
N ARG A 165 -0.85 -4.05 11.31
CA ARG A 165 -1.82 -4.69 10.45
C ARG A 165 -1.13 -5.70 9.53
N ARG A 166 -1.50 -6.97 9.72
CA ARG A 166 -0.97 -8.15 9.06
C ARG A 166 -2.13 -9.06 8.66
N VAL A 167 -2.95 -8.58 7.73
CA VAL A 167 -4.10 -9.32 7.20
C VAL A 167 -3.70 -9.99 5.89
N MET A 168 -3.99 -11.26 5.71
CA MET A 168 -3.68 -11.98 4.46
C MET A 168 -4.95 -12.22 3.62
N HIS A 169 -4.80 -12.51 2.34
CA HIS A 169 -5.91 -13.06 1.56
C HIS A 169 -5.98 -14.58 1.77
N PRO A 170 -7.17 -15.23 1.82
CA PRO A 170 -7.28 -16.68 1.97
C PRO A 170 -6.43 -17.48 0.97
N THR A 171 -6.30 -17.00 -0.27
CA THR A 171 -5.45 -17.63 -1.29
C THR A 171 -3.95 -17.52 -0.99
N ASP A 172 -3.52 -16.46 -0.29
CA ASP A 172 -2.11 -16.23 0.05
C ASP A 172 -1.61 -17.15 1.17
N VAL A 173 -2.54 -17.73 1.93
CA VAL A 173 -2.29 -18.65 3.04
C VAL A 173 -2.70 -20.09 2.72
N ALA A 174 -3.35 -20.33 1.59
CA ALA A 174 -3.71 -21.66 1.14
C ALA A 174 -2.46 -22.55 1.05
N GLY A 175 -2.50 -23.69 1.75
CA GLY A 175 -1.38 -24.63 1.80
C GLY A 175 -0.17 -24.18 2.62
N LYS A 176 -0.21 -23.02 3.28
CA LYS A 176 0.87 -22.59 4.19
C LYS A 176 0.77 -23.30 5.54
N ALA A 177 1.94 -23.55 6.13
CA ALA A 177 2.04 -24.03 7.50
C ALA A 177 1.55 -22.99 8.52
N CYS A 178 1.29 -23.44 9.74
CA CYS A 178 0.91 -22.57 10.87
C CYS A 178 1.94 -21.47 11.09
N GLN A 179 1.49 -20.21 11.12
CA GLN A 179 2.32 -19.01 11.23
C GLN A 179 2.66 -18.66 12.69
N ARG A 180 2.94 -19.69 13.50
CA ARG A 180 3.29 -19.55 14.91
C ARG A 180 4.54 -18.68 15.12
N ASP A 181 5.50 -18.78 14.22
CA ASP A 181 6.74 -18.01 14.32
C ASP A 181 6.52 -16.50 14.12
N GLU A 182 5.57 -16.11 13.25
CA GLU A 182 5.16 -14.71 13.09
C GLU A 182 4.55 -14.17 14.39
N ALA A 183 3.62 -14.93 14.99
CA ALA A 183 3.00 -14.59 16.26
C ALA A 183 4.04 -14.49 17.40
N ARG A 184 5.00 -15.43 17.45
CA ARG A 184 6.11 -15.41 18.42
C ARG A 184 7.01 -14.20 18.23
N ALA A 185 7.32 -13.81 16.99
CA ALA A 185 8.14 -12.63 16.69
C ALA A 185 7.46 -11.35 17.23
N ILE A 186 6.16 -11.19 16.96
CA ILE A 186 5.35 -10.07 17.47
C ILE A 186 5.38 -10.06 19.01
N ALA A 187 5.03 -11.19 19.63
CA ALA A 187 4.98 -11.32 21.09
C ALA A 187 6.31 -10.97 21.75
N CYS A 188 7.45 -11.38 21.17
CA CYS A 188 8.77 -11.16 21.76
C CYS A 188 9.32 -9.75 21.56
N THR A 189 8.92 -9.05 20.49
CA THR A 189 9.61 -7.81 20.07
C THR A 189 8.76 -6.55 20.12
N MET A 190 7.43 -6.67 20.19
CA MET A 190 6.49 -5.54 20.08
C MET A 190 5.59 -5.34 21.32
N PRO A 191 6.13 -5.23 22.55
CA PRO A 191 5.33 -5.23 23.78
C PRO A 191 4.41 -4.01 23.98
N ARG A 192 4.57 -2.95 23.17
CA ARG A 192 3.80 -1.70 23.25
C ARG A 192 2.61 -1.63 22.29
N LEU A 193 2.31 -2.72 21.58
CA LEU A 193 1.16 -2.76 20.67
C LEU A 193 -0.14 -2.48 21.44
N ARG A 194 -0.95 -1.61 20.84
CA ARG A 194 -2.30 -1.24 21.29
C ARG A 194 -3.37 -1.71 20.31
N HIS A 195 -2.99 -1.81 19.04
CA HIS A 195 -3.86 -2.21 17.93
C HIS A 195 -3.16 -3.29 17.11
N LEU A 196 -3.77 -4.46 17.00
CA LEU A 196 -3.23 -5.57 16.24
C LEU A 196 -4.33 -6.17 15.35
N GLU A 197 -4.07 -6.25 14.06
CA GLU A 197 -4.92 -6.97 13.11
C GLU A 197 -4.11 -8.09 12.48
N MET A 198 -4.59 -9.32 12.63
CA MET A 198 -3.96 -10.54 12.11
C MET A 198 -4.99 -11.42 11.40
N GLY A 199 -5.81 -10.82 10.53
CA GLY A 199 -6.91 -11.52 9.87
C GLY A 199 -6.45 -12.53 8.79
N TYR A 200 -7.25 -13.58 8.61
CA TYR A 200 -7.03 -14.68 7.66
C TYR A 200 -5.66 -15.35 7.77
N MET A 201 -5.08 -15.35 8.97
CA MET A 201 -3.83 -16.02 9.28
C MET A 201 -4.11 -17.45 9.76
N VAL A 202 -3.24 -18.39 9.42
CA VAL A 202 -3.24 -19.76 9.94
C VAL A 202 -2.50 -19.75 11.29
N ILE A 203 -3.19 -19.31 12.34
CA ILE A 203 -2.67 -19.24 13.70
C ILE A 203 -3.60 -19.94 14.69
N ALA A 204 -3.02 -20.53 15.74
CA ALA A 204 -3.75 -21.20 16.80
C ALA A 204 -3.97 -20.28 18.02
N THR A 205 -4.97 -20.60 18.84
CA THR A 205 -5.32 -19.85 20.06
C THR A 205 -4.13 -19.62 20.98
N ASP A 206 -3.26 -20.62 21.17
CA ASP A 206 -2.12 -20.52 22.07
C ASP A 206 -1.06 -19.50 21.63
N ALA A 207 -0.84 -19.35 20.32
CA ALA A 207 0.01 -18.32 19.75
C ALA A 207 -0.56 -16.91 19.99
N VAL A 208 -1.89 -16.75 19.93
CA VAL A 208 -2.55 -15.48 20.27
C VAL A 208 -2.43 -15.18 21.76
N LEU A 209 -2.58 -16.19 22.62
CA LEU A 209 -2.39 -16.03 24.07
C LEU A 209 -0.96 -15.62 24.43
N ASP A 210 0.05 -16.13 23.71
CA ASP A 210 1.45 -15.71 23.87
C ASP A 210 1.62 -14.21 23.54
N ILE A 211 0.95 -13.69 22.51
CA ILE A 211 0.93 -12.26 22.19
C ILE A 211 0.28 -11.48 23.32
N LEU A 212 -0.92 -11.89 23.77
CA LEU A 212 -1.67 -11.21 24.83
C LEU A 212 -0.94 -11.19 26.17
N ALA A 213 -0.16 -12.22 26.48
CA ALA A 213 0.65 -12.29 27.69
C ALA A 213 1.78 -11.24 27.71
N ARG A 214 2.30 -10.87 26.53
CA ARG A 214 3.45 -9.96 26.37
C ARG A 214 3.06 -8.53 25.98
N CYS A 215 2.01 -8.37 25.18
CA CYS A 215 1.48 -7.08 24.72
C CYS A 215 0.37 -6.60 25.65
N ARG A 216 0.74 -6.16 26.86
CA ARG A 216 -0.23 -5.84 27.93
C ARG A 216 -1.08 -4.60 27.68
N ASP A 217 -0.63 -3.72 26.79
CA ASP A 217 -1.33 -2.49 26.42
C ASP A 217 -2.31 -2.68 25.26
N LEU A 218 -2.50 -3.93 24.78
CA LEU A 218 -3.37 -4.22 23.64
C LEU A 218 -4.84 -3.90 23.98
N ARG A 219 -5.46 -3.07 23.13
CA ARG A 219 -6.86 -2.60 23.29
C ARG A 219 -7.76 -3.13 22.19
N PHE A 220 -7.19 -3.39 21.02
CA PHE A 220 -7.91 -3.88 19.86
C PHE A 220 -7.16 -5.05 19.22
N LEU A 221 -7.88 -6.14 18.97
CA LEU A 221 -7.39 -7.34 18.33
C LEU A 221 -8.39 -7.83 17.27
N ASP A 222 -7.98 -7.85 16.01
CA ASP A 222 -8.77 -8.40 14.92
C ASP A 222 -8.19 -9.74 14.44
N LEU A 223 -9.01 -10.78 14.50
CA LEU A 223 -8.68 -12.17 14.14
C LEU A 223 -9.68 -12.74 13.13
N ARG A 224 -10.44 -11.91 12.42
CA ARG A 224 -11.39 -12.37 11.39
C ARG A 224 -10.71 -13.30 10.38
N GLY A 225 -11.34 -14.44 10.08
CA GLY A 225 -10.79 -15.46 9.18
C GLY A 225 -9.72 -16.37 9.81
N CYS A 226 -9.37 -16.21 11.09
CA CYS A 226 -8.47 -17.11 11.80
C CYS A 226 -9.25 -18.28 12.41
N TRP A 227 -9.75 -19.19 11.57
CA TRP A 227 -10.71 -20.23 11.96
C TRP A 227 -10.22 -21.22 13.05
N ALA A 228 -8.91 -21.31 13.27
CA ALA A 228 -8.32 -22.17 14.31
C ALA A 228 -8.23 -21.50 15.69
N VAL A 229 -8.72 -20.26 15.84
CA VAL A 229 -8.75 -19.54 17.11
C VAL A 229 -10.10 -19.74 17.81
N ASP A 230 -10.07 -19.91 19.13
CA ASP A 230 -11.24 -19.89 20.00
C ASP A 230 -11.42 -18.48 20.60
N ASP A 231 -12.30 -17.67 20.03
CA ASP A 231 -12.58 -16.30 20.48
C ASP A 231 -13.30 -16.22 21.81
N LYS A 232 -14.21 -17.16 22.09
CA LYS A 232 -14.93 -17.21 23.37
C LYS A 232 -13.93 -17.30 24.52
N PHE A 233 -12.93 -18.17 24.38
CA PHE A 233 -11.84 -18.29 25.35
C PHE A 233 -11.05 -16.98 25.53
N LEU A 234 -10.80 -16.24 24.43
CA LEU A 234 -10.07 -14.96 24.50
C LEU A 234 -10.86 -13.88 25.24
N GLN A 235 -12.17 -13.78 24.97
CA GLN A 235 -13.04 -12.77 25.57
C GLN A 235 -13.21 -13.00 27.08
N GLU A 236 -13.36 -14.24 27.52
CA GLU A 236 -13.45 -14.59 28.95
C GLU A 236 -12.19 -14.17 29.72
N ARG A 237 -11.01 -14.35 29.12
CA ARG A 237 -9.72 -14.08 29.78
C ARG A 237 -9.34 -12.59 29.76
N HIS A 238 -9.87 -11.82 28.82
CA HIS A 238 -9.49 -10.42 28.60
C HIS A 238 -10.72 -9.51 28.37
N PRO A 239 -11.55 -9.26 29.40
CA PRO A 239 -12.83 -8.53 29.24
C PRO A 239 -12.68 -7.06 28.82
N GLY A 240 -11.48 -6.47 28.94
CA GLY A 240 -11.18 -5.10 28.49
C GLY A 240 -10.65 -5.00 27.06
N LEU A 241 -10.42 -6.13 26.38
CA LEU A 241 -9.89 -6.19 25.02
C LEU A 241 -11.04 -6.25 24.02
N ARG A 242 -11.06 -5.34 23.04
CA ARG A 242 -12.00 -5.44 21.92
C ARG A 242 -11.47 -6.46 20.91
N VAL A 243 -12.08 -7.64 20.88
CA VAL A 243 -11.75 -8.72 19.94
C VAL A 243 -12.78 -8.76 18.81
N LEU A 244 -12.33 -8.87 17.56
CA LEU A 244 -13.17 -9.14 16.39
C LEU A 244 -12.80 -10.50 15.77
N GLY A 245 -13.80 -11.24 15.29
CA GLY A 245 -13.61 -12.57 14.69
C GLY A 245 -13.47 -13.70 15.73
N PRO A 246 -13.14 -14.93 15.28
CA PRO A 246 -12.65 -15.29 13.95
C PRO A 246 -13.74 -15.52 12.91
N GLY A 247 -14.99 -15.72 13.32
CA GLY A 247 -16.11 -15.84 12.39
C GLY A 247 -16.20 -14.61 11.48
N VAL A 248 -16.35 -14.85 10.18
CA VAL A 248 -16.73 -13.84 9.21
C VAL A 248 -18.19 -14.14 8.89
N ASP A 249 -19.12 -13.29 9.33
CA ASP A 249 -20.51 -13.36 8.87
C ASP A 249 -20.52 -12.91 7.40
N ASP A 250 -20.17 -13.83 6.50
CA ASP A 250 -20.27 -13.59 5.06
C ASP A 250 -21.75 -13.51 4.71
N CYS A 251 -22.27 -12.29 4.60
CA CYS A 251 -23.61 -12.00 4.08
C CYS A 251 -23.77 -12.41 2.59
N PHE A 252 -22.78 -13.08 1.99
CA PHE A 252 -22.73 -13.48 0.59
C PHE A 252 -22.79 -15.00 0.36
N GLU A 253 -22.72 -15.85 1.40
CA GLU A 253 -22.75 -17.31 1.20
C GLU A 253 -24.15 -17.89 0.97
N ASN A 254 -25.23 -17.11 1.07
CA ASN A 254 -26.61 -17.60 0.92
C ASN A 254 -27.26 -17.36 -0.46
N SER A 255 -26.52 -17.04 -1.53
CA SER A 255 -27.16 -16.79 -2.84
C SER A 255 -26.49 -17.37 -4.08
N TYR A 256 -25.42 -18.18 -3.96
CA TYR A 256 -24.73 -18.73 -5.14
C TYR A 256 -24.60 -20.26 -5.18
N LEU A 257 -25.09 -20.99 -4.18
CA LEU A 257 -25.02 -22.45 -4.14
C LEU A 257 -26.38 -23.17 -4.22
N GLU A 258 -27.46 -22.47 -4.56
CA GLU A 258 -28.80 -23.08 -4.72
C GLU A 258 -29.32 -23.21 -6.17
N GLU A 259 -28.53 -22.89 -7.20
CA GLU A 259 -28.92 -23.15 -8.59
C GLU A 259 -27.77 -23.81 -9.37
N CYS A 260 -27.54 -25.10 -9.14
CA CYS A 260 -26.99 -26.04 -10.13
C CYS A 260 -27.26 -27.47 -9.67
N SER A 261 -28.52 -27.79 -9.40
CA SER A 261 -28.99 -29.18 -9.28
C SER A 261 -30.08 -29.45 -10.32
N ASP A 262 -29.68 -29.48 -11.59
CA ASP A 262 -30.33 -30.35 -12.57
C ASP A 262 -29.45 -30.39 -13.82
N TYR A 263 -28.74 -31.49 -14.04
CA TYR A 263 -28.73 -32.24 -15.30
C TYR A 263 -28.10 -33.60 -15.02
N SER A 264 -28.97 -34.60 -15.00
CA SER A 264 -28.69 -36.02 -14.93
C SER A 264 -27.80 -36.48 -16.09
N ASP A 265 -26.75 -37.22 -15.73
CA ASP A 265 -26.29 -38.50 -16.32
C ASP A 265 -26.35 -38.66 -17.85
N ASP A 266 -25.19 -38.69 -18.51
CA ASP A 266 -24.90 -39.77 -19.47
C ASP A 266 -23.39 -40.01 -19.58
N SER A 267 -23.09 -41.29 -19.73
CA SER A 267 -21.83 -41.97 -19.54
C SER A 267 -20.86 -41.87 -20.72
N SER A 268 -19.64 -42.27 -20.39
CA SER A 268 -18.70 -43.05 -21.19
C SER A 268 -17.56 -42.30 -21.89
N ILE A 269 -16.40 -42.96 -21.81
CA ILE A 269 -15.43 -43.09 -22.91
C ILE A 269 -14.48 -41.87 -23.05
N TYR A 270 -13.15 -41.93 -22.86
CA TYR A 270 -12.15 -42.98 -22.84
C TYR A 270 -10.95 -42.57 -21.96
N SER A 271 -10.39 -43.57 -21.28
CA SER A 271 -8.98 -43.67 -20.90
C SER A 271 -8.09 -43.64 -22.15
N TRP A 272 -7.05 -42.80 -22.21
CA TRP A 272 -5.87 -43.03 -23.05
C TRP A 272 -4.59 -42.52 -22.38
N GLU A 273 -3.82 -43.49 -21.89
CA GLU A 273 -2.36 -43.43 -21.79
C GLU A 273 -1.73 -43.20 -23.17
N LEU A 274 -0.50 -42.66 -23.16
CA LEU A 274 0.59 -42.92 -24.11
C LEU A 274 0.32 -42.78 -25.61
N MET A 275 0.93 -41.76 -26.21
CA MET A 275 1.61 -41.90 -27.51
C MET A 275 2.91 -41.09 -27.46
N GLU A 276 4.03 -41.80 -27.52
CA GLU A 276 5.25 -41.35 -28.17
C GLU A 276 4.92 -41.04 -29.64
N ASP A 277 5.48 -39.98 -30.22
CA ASP A 277 5.96 -40.00 -31.61
C ASP A 277 6.85 -38.80 -31.91
N ASP A 278 7.88 -39.13 -32.68
CA ASP A 278 9.03 -38.38 -33.17
C ASP A 278 8.71 -37.30 -34.23
N ASP A 279 9.73 -36.48 -34.49
CA ASP A 279 10.09 -35.78 -35.74
C ASP A 279 9.12 -34.72 -36.33
N ASP A 280 9.58 -33.47 -36.46
CA ASP A 280 10.21 -32.99 -37.70
C ASP A 280 10.57 -31.48 -37.69
N ASP A 281 11.66 -31.20 -38.39
CA ASP A 281 12.37 -29.94 -38.60
C ASP A 281 11.56 -28.76 -39.18
N TYR A 282 11.94 -27.52 -38.81
CA TYR A 282 12.03 -26.41 -39.78
C TYR A 282 13.14 -25.40 -39.45
N TYR A 283 13.89 -25.05 -40.49
CA TYR A 283 15.12 -24.25 -40.52
C TYR A 283 14.94 -22.72 -40.30
N ALA A 284 15.87 -22.16 -39.53
CA ALA A 284 16.83 -21.07 -39.83
C ALA A 284 16.43 -19.68 -40.38
N VAL A 285 17.38 -18.76 -40.12
CA VAL A 285 17.61 -17.37 -40.61
C VAL A 285 16.97 -16.31 -39.70
N GLY A 286 17.69 -15.47 -38.94
CA GLY A 286 19.05 -14.96 -39.04
C GLY A 286 19.01 -13.48 -39.40
N SER A 287 19.40 -12.58 -38.49
CA SER A 287 20.27 -11.42 -38.78
C SER A 287 20.51 -10.62 -37.50
N ASP A 288 21.79 -10.42 -37.22
CA ASP A 288 22.36 -9.44 -36.31
C ASP A 288 21.91 -8.01 -36.66
N ASP A 289 21.85 -7.14 -35.64
CA ASP A 289 22.55 -5.86 -35.67
C ASP A 289 22.73 -5.32 -34.22
N GLU A 290 23.95 -5.46 -33.75
CA GLU A 290 24.56 -4.75 -32.62
C GLU A 290 24.90 -3.32 -33.06
N ALA A 291 24.46 -2.28 -32.33
CA ALA A 291 25.23 -1.04 -32.20
C ALA A 291 24.68 -0.06 -31.14
N ILE A 292 25.44 0.06 -30.05
CA ILE A 292 26.06 1.30 -29.57
C ILE A 292 25.12 2.38 -28.99
N TRP A 293 25.09 2.42 -27.66
CA TRP A 293 24.76 3.62 -26.89
C TRP A 293 26.05 4.41 -26.67
N ASP A 294 26.15 5.57 -27.32
CA ASP A 294 27.14 6.62 -27.05
C ASP A 294 26.45 7.82 -26.37
N ASP A 295 27.27 8.58 -25.67
CA ASP A 295 27.01 9.26 -24.42
C ASP A 295 26.23 10.59 -24.48
N GLY A 296 25.61 10.91 -23.33
CA GLY A 296 25.70 12.24 -22.70
C GLY A 296 24.90 13.40 -23.31
N GLN A 297 23.76 13.74 -22.67
CA GLN A 297 23.37 15.13 -22.36
C GLN A 297 22.14 15.20 -21.45
N GLY A 298 22.10 16.23 -20.61
CA GLY A 298 21.24 16.38 -19.45
C GLY A 298 19.73 16.46 -19.73
N LEU A 299 18.94 15.96 -18.77
CA LEU A 299 17.48 15.98 -18.79
C LEU A 299 16.94 17.20 -18.04
N GLU A 300 17.27 18.39 -18.53
CA GLU A 300 16.31 19.50 -18.48
C GLU A 300 15.31 19.23 -19.62
N ASN A 301 14.03 19.02 -19.27
CA ASN A 301 12.86 18.77 -20.15
C ASN A 301 12.18 17.41 -19.96
N LEU A 302 11.67 17.13 -18.75
CA LEU A 302 10.58 16.16 -18.62
C LEU A 302 9.24 16.90 -18.75
N GLU A 303 8.87 17.22 -20.00
CA GLU A 303 7.55 17.77 -20.31
C GLU A 303 6.53 16.62 -20.31
N VAL A 304 5.84 16.45 -19.18
CA VAL A 304 4.79 15.43 -19.04
C VAL A 304 3.54 15.89 -19.80
N ARG A 305 3.41 15.45 -21.06
CA ARG A 305 2.18 15.61 -21.86
C ARG A 305 1.42 14.29 -21.88
N PHE A 306 0.17 14.31 -21.42
CA PHE A 306 -0.77 13.22 -21.62
C PHE A 306 -1.88 13.68 -22.57
N TYR A 307 -2.07 12.91 -23.65
CA TYR A 307 -3.09 13.14 -24.66
C TYR A 307 -4.48 12.99 -24.02
N GLY A 308 -5.30 14.04 -24.14
CA GLY A 308 -6.71 14.02 -23.78
C GLY A 308 -7.50 13.15 -24.75
N GLY A 309 -8.16 12.13 -24.23
CA GLY A 309 -9.17 11.34 -24.93
C GLY A 309 -10.53 12.02 -24.80
N GLY A 310 -11.23 12.11 -25.94
CA GLY A 310 -12.36 12.99 -26.21
C GLY A 310 -13.58 12.84 -25.31
N PHE A 311 -14.18 13.99 -25.01
CA PHE A 311 -15.55 14.10 -24.54
C PHE A 311 -16.51 13.73 -25.68
N SER A 312 -17.35 12.72 -25.43
CA SER A 312 -18.55 12.43 -26.19
C SER A 312 -19.68 13.35 -25.69
N GLU A 313 -20.21 14.18 -26.57
CA GLU A 313 -21.45 14.93 -26.37
C GLU A 313 -22.63 13.99 -26.14
N SER A 314 -23.41 14.18 -25.07
CA SER A 314 -24.87 14.38 -25.13
C SER A 314 -25.55 14.36 -23.75
N TYR A 315 -26.26 15.46 -23.50
CA TYR A 315 -27.52 15.61 -22.76
C TYR A 315 -27.59 15.71 -21.21
N ALA A 316 -28.41 16.72 -20.84
CA ALA A 316 -29.04 17.07 -19.57
C ALA A 316 -28.12 17.64 -18.47
N GLY A 317 -28.17 18.91 -18.07
CA GLY A 317 -29.21 19.94 -18.20
C GLY A 317 -29.56 20.42 -16.80
N PHE A 318 -28.91 21.47 -16.30
CA PHE A 318 -29.39 22.35 -15.24
C PHE A 318 -28.70 23.71 -15.37
N ASP A 319 -29.42 24.66 -15.97
CA ASP A 319 -29.06 26.08 -16.03
C ASP A 319 -29.04 26.67 -14.61
N TRP A 320 -27.90 27.25 -14.23
CA TRP A 320 -27.83 28.20 -13.13
C TRP A 320 -28.10 29.61 -13.67
N PRO A 321 -28.90 30.44 -12.97
CA PRO A 321 -29.20 31.79 -13.45
C PRO A 321 -27.95 32.69 -13.36
N PRO A 322 -27.78 33.65 -14.28
CA PRO A 322 -26.71 34.63 -14.17
C PRO A 322 -27.00 35.56 -12.99
N SER A 323 -26.03 35.69 -12.10
CA SER A 323 -26.05 36.63 -10.98
C SER A 323 -25.45 37.98 -11.39
N PRO A 324 -25.83 39.08 -10.71
CA PRO A 324 -26.00 40.43 -11.27
C PRO A 324 -24.72 41.22 -11.57
#